data_AF-A0A0Q6AWW4-F1
#
_entry.id   AF-A0A0Q6AWW4-F1
#
_cell.length_a   1.000
_cell.length_b   1.000
_cell.length_c   1.000
_cell.angle_alpha   90.00
_cell.angle_beta   90.00
_cell.angle_gamma   90.00
#
_symmetry.space_group_name_H-M   'P 1'
#
loop_
_entity.id
_entity.type
_entity.pdbx_description
1 polymer ?
#
loop_
_entity_poly.entity_id
_entity_poly.type
_entity_poly.pdbx_seq_one_letter_code
_entity_poly.pdbx_strand_id
1 'polypeptide(L)'
;MTLPRRWGRRALVVSALPLLAALLWGGAHPVAESLTRPPVARQADAVARGAAAFEGAGFGGISMAALSRNAVPWRLVAAALVLDEQARDPAVRIDAATLARVLARFGFLNGAAVVNRPPGVAATATAMPLGLTTGDVAPVGGSVVRVANLGCAACHAGVAYRPDGTPDPARAVLGMPNTSLDLEAYTMTVFAALRRFAASDRLLPAADALFPDMSLRERATLRLIVLPLVRRRLAALGDAARPLPFPNGTPGTTNGVAALKAALGLPLIGGGTGDVGTVSIPDLGDRVLRTRLLVDGAYGVPGAARRATTRADLTPEHRRALAAITTFFTVPSMGVHPDAALDSLGDATAVVAFLETYRPPPFPGVVDPGEARAGAAVYAQACAACHGDYRLSGRGARLERYPNWIGEVGTDPLRAATFAKPLADAVGRTAYRSRIAVTAGQGYAAPPLTGLWASAPYLHNGSVPTLDALLSPERRPARFQVGGHALDFDRVGLRLSADGGYPRGYRPFSQGVWIDTRQPGRGNGGHGFGADLRARDKAALIAFLKLL
;
A
#
# COMPACT_ATOMS: atom_id res chain seq x y z
N MET A 1 69.65 45.76 -37.27
CA MET A 1 68.97 46.66 -36.31
C MET A 1 67.46 46.59 -36.54
N THR A 2 66.72 46.43 -35.44
CA THR A 2 65.30 46.77 -35.21
C THR A 2 64.19 46.15 -36.08
N LEU A 3 63.62 45.05 -35.57
CA LEU A 3 62.21 44.67 -35.72
C LEU A 3 61.33 45.51 -34.78
N PRO A 4 60.07 45.83 -35.18
CA PRO A 4 59.00 45.90 -34.20
C PRO A 4 57.77 45.05 -34.55
N ARG A 5 57.28 44.45 -33.47
CA ARG A 5 56.07 43.66 -33.21
C ARG A 5 54.79 44.17 -33.90
N ARG A 6 54.02 43.25 -34.49
CA ARG A 6 52.55 43.31 -34.52
C ARG A 6 51.97 42.10 -33.79
N TRP A 7 51.37 42.36 -32.63
CA TRP A 7 50.56 41.39 -31.88
C TRP A 7 49.20 41.25 -32.56
N GLY A 8 48.94 40.08 -33.16
CA GLY A 8 47.60 39.71 -33.60
C GLY A 8 46.76 39.23 -32.42
N ARG A 9 45.71 39.99 -32.07
CA ARG A 9 44.63 39.51 -31.21
C ARG A 9 43.85 38.43 -31.96
N ARG A 10 44.20 37.15 -31.77
CA ARG A 10 43.26 36.05 -32.07
C ARG A 10 42.26 35.99 -30.93
N ALA A 11 41.04 36.46 -31.20
CA ALA A 11 39.91 36.23 -30.33
C ALA A 11 39.69 34.72 -30.21
N LEU A 12 39.95 34.18 -29.02
CA LEU A 12 39.49 32.88 -28.58
C LEU A 12 37.97 32.93 -28.50
N VAL A 13 37.29 32.64 -29.61
CA VAL A 13 35.90 32.18 -29.57
C VAL A 13 35.96 30.74 -29.07
N VAL A 14 36.16 30.59 -27.77
CA VAL A 14 35.85 29.33 -27.09
C VAL A 14 34.34 29.21 -27.15
N SER A 15 33.88 28.36 -28.06
CA SER A 15 32.50 27.91 -28.18
C SER A 15 31.90 27.66 -26.80
N ALA A 16 30.95 28.50 -26.37
CA ALA A 16 30.19 28.33 -25.14
C ALA A 16 29.13 27.21 -25.23
N LEU A 17 28.92 26.65 -26.43
CA LEU A 17 27.95 25.61 -26.75
C LEU A 17 28.21 24.25 -26.05
N PRO A 18 29.45 23.72 -25.94
CA PRO A 18 29.70 22.46 -25.24
C PRO A 18 29.52 22.58 -23.72
N LEU A 19 29.81 23.76 -23.15
CA LEU A 19 29.62 24.05 -21.72
C LEU A 19 28.14 24.19 -21.35
N LEU A 20 27.34 24.83 -22.21
CA LEU A 20 25.87 24.86 -22.07
C LEU A 20 25.25 23.47 -22.24
N ALA A 21 25.72 22.66 -23.19
CA ALA A 21 25.26 21.28 -23.35
C ALA A 21 25.65 20.38 -22.16
N ALA A 22 26.85 20.56 -21.59
CA ALA A 22 27.28 19.84 -20.39
C ALA A 22 26.53 20.30 -19.11
N LEU A 23 26.17 21.58 -19.00
CA LEU A 23 25.32 22.11 -17.91
C LEU A 23 23.85 21.70 -18.05
N LEU A 24 23.36 21.54 -19.28
CA LEU A 24 22.02 21.01 -19.56
C LEU A 24 21.97 19.49 -19.33
N TRP A 25 23.00 18.71 -19.66
CA TRP A 25 23.00 17.27 -19.37
C TRP A 25 23.41 16.89 -17.95
N GLY A 26 24.21 17.71 -17.26
CA GLY A 26 24.68 17.47 -15.89
C GLY A 26 23.62 17.56 -14.79
N GLY A 27 22.33 17.66 -15.13
CA GLY A 27 21.24 17.83 -14.16
C GLY A 27 19.96 17.05 -14.45
N ALA A 28 19.98 16.08 -15.37
CA ALA A 28 18.85 15.17 -15.56
C ALA A 28 18.91 14.03 -14.51
N HIS A 29 17.82 13.90 -13.74
CA HIS A 29 17.67 12.89 -12.70
C HIS A 29 16.36 12.14 -13.01
N PRO A 30 16.41 11.07 -13.82
CA PRO A 30 15.21 10.34 -14.25
C PRO A 30 14.61 9.48 -13.15
N VAL A 31 15.37 9.23 -12.09
CA VAL A 31 15.00 8.50 -10.86
C VAL A 31 15.62 9.26 -9.68
N ALA A 32 14.90 9.32 -8.56
CA ALA A 32 15.39 9.90 -7.31
C ALA A 32 15.04 9.00 -6.12
N GLU A 33 15.81 9.13 -5.04
CA GLU A 33 15.41 8.56 -3.75
C GLU A 33 14.27 9.39 -3.14
N SER A 34 13.45 8.76 -2.29
CA SER A 34 12.34 9.46 -1.65
C SER A 34 12.83 10.34 -0.50
N LEU A 35 12.37 11.59 -0.50
CA LEU A 35 12.52 12.58 0.57
C LEU A 35 11.73 12.23 1.82
N THR A 36 10.78 11.28 1.74
CA THR A 36 10.03 10.81 2.92
C THR A 36 10.72 9.68 3.66
N ARG A 37 11.83 9.13 3.13
CA ARG A 37 12.59 8.08 3.81
C ARG A 37 13.16 8.66 5.11
N PRO A 38 12.84 8.07 6.27
CA PRO A 38 13.42 8.50 7.53
C PRO A 38 14.94 8.42 7.54
N PRO A 39 15.63 9.43 8.11
CA PRO A 39 17.06 9.36 8.27
C PRO A 39 17.41 8.24 9.23
N VAL A 40 18.45 7.48 8.85
CA VAL A 40 18.94 6.33 9.59
C VAL A 40 20.36 6.63 10.05
N ALA A 41 20.70 6.26 11.29
CA ALA A 41 22.07 6.40 11.79
C ALA A 41 23.06 5.63 10.90
N ARG A 42 24.28 6.16 10.70
CA ARG A 42 25.30 5.53 9.83
C ARG A 42 25.60 4.07 10.18
N GLN A 43 25.60 3.73 11.47
CA GLN A 43 25.87 2.40 12.01
C GLN A 43 24.59 1.62 12.38
N ALA A 44 23.43 2.04 11.89
CA ALA A 44 22.20 1.31 12.11
C ALA A 44 22.27 -0.11 11.54
N ASP A 45 21.53 -1.05 12.13
CA ASP A 45 21.48 -2.42 11.64
C ASP A 45 20.53 -2.57 10.42
N ALA A 46 20.35 -3.81 9.95
CA ALA A 46 19.46 -4.09 8.83
C ALA A 46 17.97 -3.86 9.17
N VAL A 47 17.58 -4.03 10.45
CA VAL A 47 16.21 -3.84 10.92
C VAL A 47 15.83 -2.36 10.86
N ALA A 48 16.69 -1.48 11.37
CA ALA A 48 16.50 -0.03 11.31
C ALA A 48 16.49 0.50 9.87
N ARG A 49 17.43 0.06 9.02
CA ARG A 49 17.40 0.38 7.58
C ARG A 49 16.11 -0.10 6.91
N GLY A 50 15.65 -1.29 7.28
CA GLY A 50 14.42 -1.89 6.77
C GLY A 50 13.17 -1.13 7.16
N ALA A 51 13.05 -0.73 8.43
CA ALA A 51 11.93 0.06 8.91
C ALA A 51 11.87 1.42 8.22
N ALA A 52 13.00 2.12 8.06
CA ALA A 52 13.05 3.38 7.33
C ALA A 52 12.69 3.22 5.85
N ALA A 53 13.20 2.16 5.20
CA ALA A 53 12.83 1.87 3.81
C ALA A 53 11.33 1.58 3.67
N PHE A 54 10.78 0.76 4.59
CA PHE A 54 9.36 0.45 4.64
C PHE A 54 8.48 1.69 4.85
N GLU A 55 8.92 2.59 5.74
CA GLU A 55 8.19 3.82 6.09
C GLU A 55 8.11 4.80 4.92
N GLY A 56 9.17 4.94 4.11
CA GLY A 56 9.19 6.01 3.12
C GLY A 56 10.20 5.94 1.97
N ALA A 57 10.87 4.83 1.70
CA ALA A 57 11.74 4.72 0.51
C ALA A 57 10.93 4.66 -0.79
N GLY A 58 11.55 5.11 -1.88
CA GLY A 58 10.87 5.26 -3.18
C GLY A 58 10.76 3.96 -4.00
N PHE A 59 11.65 2.98 -3.77
CA PHE A 59 11.72 1.71 -4.51
C PHE A 59 11.67 1.85 -6.05
N GLY A 60 12.29 2.91 -6.59
CA GLY A 60 12.25 3.25 -8.03
C GLY A 60 10.93 3.90 -8.51
N GLY A 61 9.93 4.03 -7.63
CA GLY A 61 8.64 4.66 -7.88
C GLY A 61 8.69 6.19 -7.97
N ILE A 62 9.80 6.82 -7.59
CA ILE A 62 10.07 8.25 -7.84
C ILE A 62 10.91 8.36 -9.10
N SER A 63 10.24 8.21 -10.25
CA SER A 63 10.90 8.21 -11.55
C SER A 63 10.00 8.75 -12.65
N MET A 64 10.63 9.17 -13.76
CA MET A 64 9.91 9.55 -14.98
C MET A 64 9.10 8.39 -15.57
N ALA A 65 9.59 7.15 -15.43
CA ALA A 65 8.89 5.94 -15.85
C ALA A 65 7.64 5.68 -14.98
N ALA A 66 7.72 5.90 -13.68
CA ALA A 66 6.56 5.81 -12.80
C ALA A 66 5.56 6.95 -13.05
N LEU A 67 6.03 8.16 -13.35
CA LEU A 67 5.19 9.34 -13.66
C LEU A 67 4.36 9.17 -14.94
N SER A 68 4.83 8.38 -15.91
CA SER A 68 4.05 8.06 -17.11
C SER A 68 2.97 6.99 -16.88
N ARG A 69 2.95 6.37 -15.68
CA ARG A 69 2.03 5.30 -15.30
C ARG A 69 1.14 5.70 -14.12
N ASN A 70 1.70 5.76 -12.92
CA ASN A 70 0.95 5.84 -11.66
C ASN A 70 1.41 6.99 -10.73
N ALA A 71 2.66 7.45 -10.82
CA ALA A 71 3.12 8.57 -9.99
C ALA A 71 2.49 9.88 -10.49
N VAL A 72 2.39 10.88 -9.60
CA VAL A 72 1.69 12.13 -9.89
C VAL A 72 2.57 13.36 -9.74
N PRO A 73 2.37 14.42 -10.54
CA PRO A 73 3.01 15.72 -10.32
C PRO A 73 2.38 16.38 -9.09
N TRP A 74 3.01 16.18 -7.93
CA TRP A 74 2.40 16.37 -6.62
C TRP A 74 1.84 17.78 -6.42
N ARG A 75 2.62 18.81 -6.78
CA ARG A 75 2.22 20.22 -6.55
C ARG A 75 0.91 20.57 -7.26
N LEU A 76 0.72 20.10 -8.50
CA LEU A 76 -0.51 20.33 -9.27
C LEU A 76 -1.67 19.50 -8.73
N VAL A 77 -1.42 18.23 -8.37
CA VAL A 77 -2.47 17.37 -7.81
C VAL A 77 -2.98 17.91 -6.48
N ALA A 78 -2.09 18.26 -5.57
CA ALA A 78 -2.44 18.84 -4.28
C ALA A 78 -3.24 20.16 -4.45
N ALA A 79 -2.81 21.05 -5.34
CA ALA A 79 -3.54 22.28 -5.64
C ALA A 79 -4.93 22.01 -6.23
N ALA A 80 -5.05 21.06 -7.17
CA ALA A 80 -6.33 20.69 -7.77
C ALA A 80 -7.29 20.10 -6.73
N LEU A 81 -6.82 19.23 -5.85
CA LEU A 81 -7.62 18.65 -4.76
C LEU A 81 -8.17 19.73 -3.81
N VAL A 82 -7.34 20.71 -3.45
CA VAL A 82 -7.75 21.82 -2.58
C VAL A 82 -8.74 22.74 -3.29
N LEU A 83 -8.53 23.02 -4.59
CA LEU A 83 -9.49 23.80 -5.39
C LEU A 83 -10.83 23.08 -5.56
N ASP A 84 -10.82 21.75 -5.69
CA ASP A 84 -12.04 20.96 -5.78
C ASP A 84 -12.83 20.94 -4.47
N GLU A 85 -12.14 20.97 -3.33
CA GLU A 85 -12.78 21.19 -2.03
C GLU A 85 -13.38 22.59 -1.94
N GLN A 86 -12.64 23.62 -2.35
CA GLN A 86 -13.12 25.00 -2.34
C GLN A 86 -14.28 25.25 -3.31
N ALA A 87 -14.40 24.46 -4.38
CA ALA A 87 -15.56 24.54 -5.27
C ALA A 87 -16.85 23.97 -4.64
N ARG A 88 -16.74 23.17 -3.57
CA ARG A 88 -17.87 22.67 -2.79
C ARG A 88 -18.21 23.63 -1.64
N ASP A 89 -17.18 24.25 -1.06
CA ASP A 89 -17.31 25.26 -0.02
C ASP A 89 -16.32 26.42 -0.27
N PRO A 90 -16.79 27.56 -0.81
CA PRO A 90 -15.93 28.71 -1.10
C PRO A 90 -15.19 29.29 0.12
N ALA A 91 -15.62 28.99 1.35
CA ALA A 91 -14.94 29.45 2.56
C ALA A 91 -13.65 28.66 2.86
N VAL A 92 -13.44 27.52 2.20
CA VAL A 92 -12.24 26.69 2.36
C VAL A 92 -10.99 27.47 1.92
N ARG A 93 -9.97 27.45 2.79
CA ARG A 93 -8.67 28.07 2.56
C ARG A 93 -7.78 27.19 1.69
N ILE A 94 -6.93 27.82 0.88
CA ILE A 94 -5.87 27.12 0.14
C ILE A 94 -4.65 26.98 1.06
N ASP A 95 -4.60 25.91 1.84
CA ASP A 95 -3.50 25.65 2.77
C ASP A 95 -3.27 24.15 3.03
N ALA A 96 -2.14 23.84 3.67
CA ALA A 96 -1.72 22.48 3.99
C ALA A 96 -2.70 21.75 4.91
N ALA A 97 -3.37 22.47 5.83
CA ALA A 97 -4.37 21.89 6.72
C ALA A 97 -5.59 21.38 5.93
N THR A 98 -6.02 22.13 4.91
CA THR A 98 -7.07 21.70 4.00
C THR A 98 -6.66 20.49 3.20
N LEU A 99 -5.46 20.50 2.62
CA LEU A 99 -4.94 19.32 1.90
C LEU A 99 -4.91 18.08 2.80
N ALA A 100 -4.41 18.20 4.03
CA ALA A 100 -4.36 17.09 4.98
C ALA A 100 -5.75 16.54 5.30
N ARG A 101 -6.76 17.40 5.52
CA ARG A 101 -8.16 16.95 5.70
C ARG A 101 -8.69 16.23 4.46
N VAL A 102 -8.42 16.73 3.26
CA VAL A 102 -8.83 16.10 2.00
C VAL A 102 -8.20 14.70 1.88
N LEU A 103 -6.91 14.56 2.13
CA LEU A 103 -6.20 13.28 2.06
C LEU A 103 -6.66 12.30 3.14
N ALA A 104 -6.96 12.78 4.35
CA ALA A 104 -7.50 11.95 5.44
C ALA A 104 -8.83 11.28 5.07
N ARG A 105 -9.67 11.92 4.24
CA ARG A 105 -10.91 11.30 3.73
C ARG A 105 -10.65 10.00 2.98
N PHE A 106 -9.51 9.87 2.32
CA PHE A 106 -9.11 8.65 1.61
C PHE A 106 -8.36 7.65 2.49
N GLY A 107 -8.32 7.85 3.81
CA GLY A 107 -7.65 6.96 4.75
C GLY A 107 -6.14 7.12 4.84
N PHE A 108 -5.57 8.18 4.26
CA PHE A 108 -4.17 8.52 4.49
C PHE A 108 -3.95 9.06 5.91
N LEU A 109 -2.88 8.63 6.56
CA LEU A 109 -2.50 9.04 7.91
C LEU A 109 -1.58 10.26 7.85
N ASN A 110 -2.12 11.45 8.11
CA ASN A 110 -1.38 12.72 8.06
C ASN A 110 -0.70 13.00 9.41
N GLY A 111 0.61 13.22 9.40
CA GLY A 111 1.36 13.57 10.62
C GLY A 111 1.36 12.49 11.71
N ALA A 112 1.02 11.25 11.37
CA ALA A 112 0.95 10.16 12.35
C ALA A 112 2.34 9.79 12.87
N ALA A 113 2.46 9.67 14.19
CA ALA A 113 3.64 9.13 14.84
C ALA A 113 3.67 7.61 14.66
N VAL A 114 4.73 7.10 14.02
CA VAL A 114 4.97 5.66 13.94
C VAL A 114 5.44 5.15 15.30
N VAL A 115 4.65 4.28 15.93
CA VAL A 115 4.85 3.86 17.33
C VAL A 115 5.79 2.66 17.50
N ASN A 116 6.13 1.96 16.41
CA ASN A 116 6.99 0.78 16.41
C ASN A 116 8.29 0.98 15.61
N ARG A 117 8.79 2.22 15.50
CA ARG A 117 10.11 2.47 14.91
C ARG A 117 11.19 1.79 15.76
N PRO A 118 12.10 1.01 15.17
CA PRO A 118 13.24 0.47 15.89
C PRO A 118 14.24 1.58 16.24
N PRO A 119 15.12 1.35 17.24
CA PRO A 119 16.21 2.28 17.56
C PRO A 119 17.06 2.60 16.32
N GLY A 120 17.54 3.84 16.21
CA GLY A 120 18.39 4.29 15.10
C GLY A 120 17.65 4.84 13.87
N VAL A 121 16.31 4.87 13.89
CA VAL A 121 15.47 5.54 12.89
C VAL A 121 14.86 6.80 13.49
N ALA A 122 15.24 7.97 12.97
CA ALA A 122 14.69 9.25 13.42
C ALA A 122 13.41 9.59 12.65
N ALA A 123 12.51 10.36 13.26
CA ALA A 123 11.30 10.81 12.57
C ALA A 123 11.62 11.79 11.45
N THR A 124 10.95 11.66 10.30
CA THR A 124 10.99 12.67 9.24
C THR A 124 9.95 13.74 9.50
N ALA A 125 10.36 15.00 9.55
CA ALA A 125 9.42 16.11 9.42
C ALA A 125 8.99 16.20 7.95
N THR A 126 7.81 15.66 7.62
CA THR A 126 7.25 15.73 6.27
C THR A 126 5.78 16.16 6.31
N ALA A 127 5.37 16.97 5.35
CA ALA A 127 3.97 17.32 5.14
C ALA A 127 3.22 16.26 4.33
N MET A 128 3.93 15.23 3.83
CA MET A 128 3.31 14.11 3.14
C MET A 128 2.61 13.17 4.14
N PRO A 129 1.44 12.60 3.81
CA PRO A 129 0.89 11.52 4.59
C PRO A 129 1.83 10.31 4.66
N LEU A 130 1.77 9.55 5.76
CA LEU A 130 2.56 8.35 5.94
C LEU A 130 2.39 7.40 4.76
N GLY A 131 3.52 6.97 4.19
CA GLY A 131 3.54 6.06 3.06
C GLY A 131 3.31 6.68 1.69
N LEU A 132 3.02 7.98 1.58
CA LEU A 132 3.10 8.68 0.30
C LEU A 132 4.54 9.15 0.09
N THR A 133 5.25 8.52 -0.84
CA THR A 133 6.66 8.82 -1.12
C THR A 133 6.76 10.01 -2.05
N THR A 134 7.84 10.78 -1.95
CA THR A 134 8.01 11.97 -2.79
C THR A 134 9.47 12.27 -3.08
N GLY A 135 9.76 12.83 -4.25
CA GLY A 135 11.08 13.34 -4.59
C GLY A 135 11.07 14.13 -5.88
N ASP A 136 12.19 14.78 -6.17
CA ASP A 136 12.34 15.63 -7.34
C ASP A 136 12.98 14.86 -8.48
N VAL A 137 12.28 14.83 -9.63
CA VAL A 137 12.82 14.29 -10.89
C VAL A 137 13.03 15.42 -11.89
N ALA A 138 13.99 15.25 -12.78
CA ALA A 138 14.30 16.23 -13.82
C ALA A 138 14.11 15.59 -15.22
N PRO A 139 12.93 15.76 -15.85
CA PRO A 139 12.62 15.16 -17.16
C PRO A 139 13.54 15.62 -18.29
N VAL A 140 13.97 16.88 -18.24
CA VAL A 140 14.88 17.51 -19.19
C VAL A 140 15.89 18.31 -18.39
N GLY A 141 17.11 18.47 -18.91
CA GLY A 141 18.18 19.25 -18.32
C GLY A 141 17.76 20.55 -17.67
N GLY A 142 17.82 20.62 -16.33
CA GLY A 142 17.49 21.81 -15.56
C GLY A 142 16.01 22.01 -15.21
N SER A 143 15.11 21.11 -15.59
CA SER A 143 13.71 21.09 -15.09
C SER A 143 13.62 20.40 -13.72
N VAL A 144 12.60 20.74 -12.93
CA VAL A 144 12.35 20.11 -11.62
C VAL A 144 10.86 19.83 -11.47
N VAL A 145 10.53 18.57 -11.18
CA VAL A 145 9.15 18.14 -10.89
C VAL A 145 9.15 17.35 -9.59
N ARG A 146 8.45 17.88 -8.59
CA ARG A 146 8.10 17.12 -7.39
C ARG A 146 7.08 16.06 -7.75
N VAL A 147 7.48 14.80 -7.67
CA VAL A 147 6.64 13.62 -7.93
C VAL A 147 6.25 12.99 -6.60
N ALA A 148 5.01 12.51 -6.51
CA ALA A 148 4.56 11.67 -5.42
C ALA A 148 4.06 10.31 -5.91
N ASN A 149 4.26 9.27 -5.11
CA ASN A 149 3.81 7.92 -5.40
C ASN A 149 3.46 7.18 -4.11
N LEU A 150 2.81 6.02 -4.21
CA LEU A 150 2.56 5.16 -3.06
C LEU A 150 3.84 4.43 -2.64
N GLY A 151 4.03 4.28 -1.33
CA GLY A 151 5.04 3.47 -0.67
C GLY A 151 4.40 2.33 0.13
N CYS A 152 5.22 1.43 0.67
CA CYS A 152 4.75 0.26 1.42
C CYS A 152 3.84 0.64 2.60
N ALA A 153 4.23 1.66 3.37
CA ALA A 153 3.49 2.13 4.54
C ALA A 153 2.12 2.77 4.21
N ALA A 154 1.81 3.13 2.96
CA ALA A 154 0.48 3.67 2.65
C ALA A 154 -0.59 2.61 2.89
N CYS A 155 -0.32 1.40 2.40
CA CYS A 155 -1.17 0.24 2.59
C CYS A 155 -0.85 -0.46 3.92
N HIS A 156 0.42 -0.69 4.24
CA HIS A 156 0.84 -1.53 5.36
C HIS A 156 1.30 -0.75 6.59
N ALA A 157 0.69 0.41 6.86
CA ALA A 157 0.75 1.04 8.17
C ALA A 157 -0.65 1.45 8.63
N GLY A 158 -1.19 0.68 9.58
CA GLY A 158 -2.52 0.86 10.13
C GLY A 158 -2.56 1.85 11.30
N VAL A 159 -3.77 2.33 11.59
CA VAL A 159 -4.05 3.21 12.75
C VAL A 159 -4.02 2.42 14.06
N ALA A 160 -3.38 2.95 15.10
CA ALA A 160 -3.47 2.33 16.43
C ALA A 160 -4.89 2.47 17.01
N TYR A 161 -5.31 1.51 17.84
CA TYR A 161 -6.62 1.56 18.51
C TYR A 161 -6.46 1.76 20.01
N ARG A 162 -7.39 2.51 20.59
CA ARG A 162 -7.53 2.68 22.05
C ARG A 162 -8.22 1.46 22.67
N PRO A 163 -8.15 1.28 24.01
CA PRO A 163 -8.81 0.16 24.70
C PRO A 163 -10.33 0.07 24.50
N ASP A 164 -10.99 1.15 24.09
CA ASP A 164 -12.42 1.20 23.77
C ASP A 164 -12.75 0.92 22.28
N GLY A 165 -11.74 0.51 21.51
CA GLY A 165 -11.86 0.22 20.07
C GLY A 165 -11.89 1.46 19.18
N THR A 166 -11.75 2.68 19.72
CA THR A 166 -11.68 3.89 18.89
C THR A 166 -10.33 4.01 18.18
N PRO A 167 -10.28 4.39 16.89
CA PRO A 167 -9.03 4.59 16.18
C PRO A 167 -8.33 5.87 16.64
N ASP A 168 -7.00 5.85 16.62
CA ASP A 168 -6.14 7.00 16.92
C ASP A 168 -5.30 7.38 15.68
N PRO A 169 -5.84 8.18 14.73
CA PRO A 169 -5.17 8.50 13.47
C PRO A 169 -3.84 9.25 13.63
N ALA A 170 -3.54 9.77 14.83
CA ALA A 170 -2.25 10.37 15.16
C ALA A 170 -1.15 9.32 15.42
N ARG A 171 -1.47 8.03 15.50
CA ARG A 171 -0.53 6.94 15.79
C ARG A 171 -0.66 5.84 14.76
N ALA A 172 0.44 5.49 14.12
CA ALA A 172 0.51 4.46 13.09
C ALA A 172 1.43 3.31 13.49
N VAL A 173 1.13 2.11 13.01
CA VAL A 173 1.92 0.89 13.25
C VAL A 173 2.37 0.32 11.91
N LEU A 174 3.67 0.35 11.63
CA LEU A 174 4.22 -0.29 10.43
C LEU A 174 4.00 -1.80 10.50
N GLY A 175 3.59 -2.41 9.39
CA GLY A 175 3.29 -3.84 9.28
C GLY A 175 1.80 -4.16 9.48
N MET A 176 1.06 -3.31 10.20
CA MET A 176 -0.38 -3.46 10.41
C MET A 176 -1.14 -2.93 9.18
N PRO A 177 -2.29 -3.50 8.79
CA PRO A 177 -2.98 -3.06 7.58
C PRO A 177 -3.67 -1.70 7.77
N ASN A 178 -3.57 -0.83 6.76
CA ASN A 178 -4.41 0.35 6.65
C ASN A 178 -5.78 -0.04 6.06
N THR A 179 -6.68 -0.47 6.95
CA THR A 179 -8.05 -0.90 6.59
C THR A 179 -8.96 0.25 6.14
N SER A 180 -8.43 1.47 6.06
CA SER A 180 -9.18 2.68 5.69
C SER A 180 -8.70 3.34 4.39
N LEU A 181 -7.56 2.91 3.83
CA LEU A 181 -7.02 3.45 2.58
C LEU A 181 -7.98 3.17 1.41
N ASP A 182 -8.44 4.22 0.75
CA ASP A 182 -9.32 4.15 -0.41
C ASP A 182 -8.64 4.73 -1.66
N LEU A 183 -7.96 3.86 -2.39
CA LEU A 183 -7.27 4.22 -3.63
C LEU A 183 -8.23 4.53 -4.78
N GLU A 184 -9.44 3.97 -4.78
CA GLU A 184 -10.45 4.27 -5.80
C GLU A 184 -10.95 5.71 -5.62
N ALA A 185 -11.40 6.07 -4.40
CA ALA A 185 -11.86 7.42 -4.13
C ALA A 185 -10.76 8.46 -4.34
N TYR A 186 -9.52 8.16 -3.94
CA TYR A 186 -8.38 9.06 -4.15
C TYR A 186 -8.14 9.32 -5.65
N THR A 187 -7.94 8.26 -6.44
CA THR A 187 -7.61 8.38 -7.86
C THR A 187 -8.75 9.04 -8.66
N MET A 188 -10.01 8.69 -8.38
CA MET A 188 -11.18 9.31 -8.98
C MET A 188 -11.29 10.80 -8.65
N THR A 189 -11.02 11.19 -7.40
CA THR A 189 -11.07 12.61 -7.00
C THR A 189 -9.94 13.41 -7.64
N VAL A 190 -8.72 12.85 -7.71
CA VAL A 190 -7.60 13.47 -8.43
C VAL A 190 -7.95 13.68 -9.91
N PHE A 191 -8.53 12.67 -10.56
CA PHE A 191 -8.94 12.75 -11.96
C PHE A 191 -9.99 13.84 -12.19
N ALA A 192 -11.06 13.86 -11.38
CA ALA A 192 -12.11 14.86 -11.47
C ALA A 192 -11.60 16.28 -11.22
N ALA A 193 -10.78 16.46 -10.18
CA ALA A 193 -10.18 17.75 -9.84
C ALA A 193 -9.27 18.27 -10.96
N LEU A 194 -8.42 17.42 -11.52
CA LEU A 194 -7.55 17.80 -12.65
C LEU A 194 -8.37 18.11 -13.90
N ARG A 195 -9.41 17.32 -14.24
CA ARG A 195 -10.31 17.65 -15.37
C ARG A 195 -10.94 19.03 -15.20
N ARG A 196 -11.34 19.38 -13.97
CA ARG A 196 -12.00 20.65 -13.66
C ARG A 196 -11.04 21.83 -13.71
N PHE A 197 -9.80 21.68 -13.21
CA PHE A 197 -8.91 22.82 -12.97
C PHE A 197 -7.66 22.87 -13.86
N ALA A 198 -7.32 21.83 -14.61
CA ALA A 198 -6.11 21.86 -15.46
C ALA A 198 -6.13 22.99 -16.50
N ALA A 199 -7.31 23.40 -16.99
CA ALA A 199 -7.47 24.53 -17.90
C ALA A 199 -7.65 25.88 -17.18
N SER A 200 -7.90 25.87 -15.86
CA SER A 200 -8.16 27.09 -15.09
C SER A 200 -6.89 27.87 -14.78
N ASP A 201 -7.01 29.18 -14.84
CA ASP A 201 -6.04 30.17 -14.36
C ASP A 201 -5.78 30.10 -12.84
N ARG A 202 -6.65 29.43 -12.08
CA ARG A 202 -6.54 29.28 -10.61
C ARG A 202 -5.55 28.21 -10.17
N LEU A 203 -5.22 27.23 -11.02
CA LEU A 203 -4.44 26.06 -10.60
C LEU A 203 -3.01 26.39 -10.19
N LEU A 204 -2.29 27.17 -11.00
CA LEU A 204 -0.91 27.56 -10.69
C LEU A 204 -0.83 28.51 -9.48
N PRO A 205 -1.68 29.56 -9.36
CA PRO A 205 -1.75 30.37 -8.13
C PRO A 205 -2.06 29.55 -6.88
N ALA A 206 -2.95 28.55 -6.96
CA ALA A 206 -3.23 27.67 -5.83
C ALA A 206 -2.02 26.81 -5.45
N ALA A 207 -1.25 26.32 -6.43
CA ALA A 207 0.00 25.62 -6.17
C ALA A 207 1.04 26.54 -5.50
N ASP A 208 1.17 27.78 -5.96
CA ASP A 208 2.06 28.78 -5.34
C ASP A 208 1.66 29.11 -3.89
N ALA A 209 0.36 29.27 -3.63
CA ALA A 209 -0.15 29.53 -2.29
C ALA A 209 0.07 28.35 -1.33
N LEU A 210 -0.10 27.12 -1.84
CA LEU A 210 0.07 25.89 -1.06
C LEU A 210 1.53 25.56 -0.81
N PHE A 211 2.42 25.96 -1.72
CA PHE A 211 3.84 25.61 -1.71
C PHE A 211 4.73 26.84 -2.00
N PRO A 212 4.83 27.77 -1.03
CA PRO A 212 5.64 28.98 -1.20
C PRO A 212 7.14 28.69 -1.37
N ASP A 213 7.58 27.51 -0.93
CA ASP A 213 8.95 26.99 -1.02
C ASP A 213 9.40 26.65 -2.45
N MET A 214 8.47 26.59 -3.42
CA MET A 214 8.83 26.27 -4.80
C MET A 214 9.86 27.28 -5.35
N SER A 215 10.85 26.78 -6.08
CA SER A 215 11.83 27.64 -6.76
C SER A 215 11.22 28.28 -8.03
N LEU A 216 11.82 29.36 -8.54
CA LEU A 216 11.43 29.93 -9.85
C LEU A 216 11.52 28.89 -10.98
N ARG A 217 12.51 28.00 -10.88
CA ARG A 217 12.72 26.88 -11.82
C ARG A 217 11.59 25.86 -11.76
N GLU A 218 11.14 25.48 -10.56
CA GLU A 218 10.01 24.56 -10.38
C GLU A 218 8.72 25.19 -10.91
N ARG A 219 8.44 26.46 -10.59
CA ARG A 219 7.28 27.20 -11.13
C ARG A 219 7.26 27.22 -12.66
N ALA A 220 8.40 27.53 -13.28
CA ALA A 220 8.54 27.52 -14.73
C ALA A 220 8.32 26.10 -15.30
N THR A 221 8.87 25.08 -14.65
CA THR A 221 8.68 23.67 -15.05
C THR A 221 7.20 23.26 -14.99
N LEU A 222 6.50 23.61 -13.89
CA LEU A 222 5.08 23.32 -13.75
C LEU A 222 4.25 23.97 -14.87
N ARG A 223 4.51 25.25 -15.17
CA ARG A 223 3.78 26.01 -16.19
C ARG A 223 4.06 25.54 -17.62
N LEU A 224 5.35 25.35 -17.96
CA LEU A 224 5.79 25.17 -19.34
C LEU A 224 5.87 23.69 -19.76
N ILE A 225 6.03 22.76 -18.82
CA ILE A 225 6.24 21.34 -19.12
C ILE A 225 5.12 20.50 -18.51
N VAL A 226 4.93 20.54 -17.20
CA VAL A 226 4.05 19.59 -16.51
C VAL A 226 2.59 19.83 -16.84
N LEU A 227 2.10 21.06 -16.75
CA LEU A 227 0.70 21.38 -17.02
C LEU A 227 0.27 21.05 -18.47
N PRO A 228 1.06 21.36 -19.52
CA PRO A 228 0.80 20.87 -20.87
C PRO A 228 0.72 19.35 -20.99
N LEU A 229 1.62 18.61 -20.31
CA LEU A 229 1.59 17.14 -20.31
C LEU A 229 0.33 16.60 -19.62
N VAL A 230 -0.07 17.19 -18.49
CA VAL A 230 -1.32 16.87 -17.79
C VAL A 230 -2.52 17.10 -18.71
N ARG A 231 -2.61 18.26 -19.36
CA ARG A 231 -3.70 18.58 -20.31
C ARG A 231 -3.75 17.59 -21.47
N ARG A 232 -2.59 17.24 -22.05
CA ARG A 232 -2.50 16.24 -23.12
C ARG A 232 -2.96 14.86 -22.66
N ARG A 233 -2.59 14.44 -21.45
CA ARG A 233 -3.02 13.16 -20.88
C ARG A 233 -4.53 13.13 -20.62
N LEU A 234 -5.10 14.21 -20.08
CA LEU A 234 -6.54 14.34 -19.88
C LEU A 234 -7.29 14.32 -21.21
N ALA A 235 -6.79 15.00 -22.25
CA ALA A 235 -7.36 14.96 -23.59
C ALA A 235 -7.32 13.55 -24.19
N ALA A 236 -6.24 12.80 -23.98
CA ALA A 236 -6.14 11.40 -24.43
C ALA A 236 -7.10 10.44 -23.69
N LEU A 237 -7.54 10.80 -22.48
CA LEU A 237 -8.57 10.05 -21.76
C LEU A 237 -9.99 10.41 -22.25
N GLY A 238 -10.18 11.54 -22.93
CA GLY A 238 -11.47 11.95 -23.51
C GLY A 238 -12.62 11.89 -22.50
N ASP A 239 -13.67 11.17 -22.87
CA ASP A 239 -14.87 10.99 -22.05
C ASP A 239 -14.77 9.81 -21.07
N ALA A 240 -13.57 9.25 -20.84
CA ALA A 240 -13.40 8.19 -19.86
C ALA A 240 -13.95 8.62 -18.50
N ALA A 241 -14.78 7.73 -17.92
CA ALA A 241 -15.38 7.96 -16.61
C ALA A 241 -14.37 7.86 -15.46
N ARG A 242 -13.19 7.26 -15.69
CA ARG A 242 -12.18 6.94 -14.68
C ARG A 242 -10.75 7.05 -15.25
N PRO A 243 -9.73 7.30 -14.40
CA PRO A 243 -8.35 7.45 -14.86
C PRO A 243 -7.66 6.12 -15.19
N LEU A 244 -8.10 5.02 -14.56
CA LEU A 244 -7.60 3.67 -14.78
C LEU A 244 -8.72 2.82 -15.41
N PRO A 245 -8.40 1.84 -16.26
CA PRO A 245 -9.43 1.02 -16.91
C PRO A 245 -10.16 0.07 -15.95
N PHE A 246 -9.65 -0.12 -14.72
CA PHE A 246 -10.19 -1.00 -13.69
C PHE A 246 -10.44 -0.24 -12.36
N PRO A 247 -11.29 -0.76 -11.47
CA PRO A 247 -11.45 -0.19 -10.12
C PRO A 247 -10.30 -0.61 -9.21
N ASN A 248 -9.81 0.29 -8.36
CA ASN A 248 -8.70 0.03 -7.42
C ASN A 248 -9.13 -0.73 -6.16
N GLY A 249 -10.42 -0.76 -5.86
CA GLY A 249 -10.99 -1.43 -4.70
C GLY A 249 -11.92 -0.55 -3.90
N THR A 250 -11.89 -0.76 -2.58
CA THR A 250 -12.67 -0.08 -1.54
C THR A 250 -11.77 0.14 -0.32
N PRO A 251 -12.17 0.92 0.71
CA PRO A 251 -11.33 1.15 1.88
C PRO A 251 -10.76 -0.15 2.45
N GLY A 252 -9.43 -0.23 2.54
CA GLY A 252 -8.71 -1.40 3.07
C GLY A 252 -8.49 -2.55 2.07
N THR A 253 -8.82 -2.36 0.79
CA THR A 253 -8.61 -3.35 -0.27
C THR A 253 -7.85 -2.75 -1.46
N THR A 254 -7.15 -3.59 -2.22
CA THR A 254 -6.38 -3.17 -3.40
C THR A 254 -6.58 -4.12 -4.57
N ASN A 255 -6.46 -3.62 -5.80
CA ASN A 255 -6.59 -4.42 -7.02
C ASN A 255 -5.25 -4.64 -7.73
N GLY A 256 -4.31 -5.27 -7.01
CA GLY A 256 -2.97 -5.51 -7.54
C GLY A 256 -2.95 -6.39 -8.80
N VAL A 257 -3.92 -7.29 -8.98
CA VAL A 257 -3.96 -8.19 -10.15
C VAL A 257 -4.36 -7.45 -11.42
N ALA A 258 -5.35 -6.55 -11.36
CA ALA A 258 -5.73 -5.73 -12.52
C ALA A 258 -4.63 -4.73 -12.86
N ALA A 259 -4.02 -4.10 -11.84
CA ALA A 259 -2.88 -3.21 -12.03
C ALA A 259 -1.70 -3.93 -12.70
N LEU A 260 -1.42 -5.18 -12.32
CA LEU A 260 -0.36 -5.96 -12.95
C LEU A 260 -0.70 -6.32 -14.41
N LYS A 261 -1.94 -6.74 -14.68
CA LYS A 261 -2.40 -7.00 -16.05
C LYS A 261 -2.22 -5.77 -16.92
N ALA A 262 -2.63 -4.60 -16.44
CA ALA A 262 -2.44 -3.34 -17.15
C ALA A 262 -0.95 -3.00 -17.36
N ALA A 263 -0.11 -3.17 -16.33
CA ALA A 263 1.32 -2.91 -16.41
C ALA A 263 2.04 -3.83 -17.43
N LEU A 264 1.54 -5.06 -17.62
CA LEU A 264 2.07 -6.04 -18.56
C LEU A 264 1.33 -6.06 -19.91
N GLY A 265 0.39 -5.14 -20.15
CA GLY A 265 -0.36 -5.04 -21.41
C GLY A 265 -1.29 -6.22 -21.68
N LEU A 266 -1.83 -6.86 -20.63
CA LEU A 266 -2.74 -7.99 -20.75
C LEU A 266 -4.21 -7.55 -20.79
N PRO A 267 -5.08 -8.32 -21.48
CA PRO A 267 -6.51 -8.04 -21.54
C PRO A 267 -7.16 -8.00 -20.15
N LEU A 268 -8.06 -7.04 -19.96
CA LEU A 268 -8.86 -6.92 -18.75
C LEU A 268 -10.27 -7.52 -18.95
N ILE A 269 -10.83 -8.13 -17.89
CA ILE A 269 -12.17 -8.71 -17.81
C ILE A 269 -13.19 -7.60 -18.04
N GLY A 270 -14.07 -7.80 -19.02
CA GLY A 270 -15.10 -6.81 -19.38
C GLY A 270 -14.52 -5.46 -19.79
N GLY A 271 -13.33 -5.42 -20.38
CA GLY A 271 -12.64 -4.16 -20.71
C GLY A 271 -12.09 -3.40 -19.49
N GLY A 272 -12.11 -4.02 -18.31
CA GLY A 272 -11.56 -3.48 -17.06
C GLY A 272 -12.58 -3.30 -15.94
N THR A 273 -13.86 -3.07 -16.25
CA THR A 273 -14.89 -2.92 -15.21
C THR A 273 -15.18 -4.21 -14.47
N GLY A 274 -14.92 -5.37 -15.08
CA GLY A 274 -15.09 -6.69 -14.48
C GLY A 274 -13.84 -7.23 -13.77
N ASP A 275 -12.69 -6.54 -13.87
CA ASP A 275 -11.48 -6.90 -13.13
C ASP A 275 -11.62 -6.41 -11.69
N VAL A 276 -12.45 -7.09 -10.90
CA VAL A 276 -12.73 -6.77 -9.48
C VAL A 276 -12.16 -7.83 -8.53
N GLY A 277 -11.05 -8.45 -8.92
CA GLY A 277 -10.25 -9.34 -8.05
C GLY A 277 -9.50 -8.57 -6.97
N THR A 278 -10.21 -7.82 -6.14
CA THR A 278 -9.64 -7.01 -5.06
C THR A 278 -9.24 -7.87 -3.88
N VAL A 279 -8.19 -7.47 -3.18
CA VAL A 279 -7.72 -8.15 -1.96
C VAL A 279 -7.66 -7.20 -0.78
N SER A 280 -8.09 -7.66 0.40
CA SER A 280 -7.86 -6.97 1.66
C SER A 280 -6.37 -6.82 1.90
N ILE A 281 -5.99 -5.65 2.43
CA ILE A 281 -4.61 -5.40 2.84
C ILE A 281 -4.35 -6.23 4.09
N PRO A 282 -3.34 -7.12 4.09
CA PRO A 282 -3.06 -7.95 5.24
C PRO A 282 -2.11 -7.28 6.25
N ASP A 283 -2.19 -7.76 7.50
CA ASP A 283 -1.09 -7.67 8.47
C ASP A 283 0.12 -8.48 7.99
N LEU A 284 1.33 -7.94 8.20
CA LEU A 284 2.58 -8.52 7.72
C LEU A 284 3.29 -9.45 8.73
N GLY A 285 2.73 -9.62 9.93
CA GLY A 285 3.24 -10.48 10.99
C GLY A 285 3.45 -11.91 10.51
N ASP A 286 4.63 -12.46 10.83
CA ASP A 286 5.08 -13.83 10.53
C ASP A 286 5.01 -14.25 9.04
N ARG A 287 4.73 -13.33 8.11
CA ARG A 287 4.68 -13.63 6.67
C ARG A 287 6.03 -14.02 6.08
N VAL A 288 7.13 -13.75 6.77
CA VAL A 288 8.47 -14.22 6.40
C VAL A 288 8.58 -15.75 6.44
N LEU A 289 7.68 -16.45 7.16
CA LEU A 289 7.62 -17.92 7.14
C LEU A 289 7.03 -18.46 5.83
N ARG A 290 6.38 -17.63 5.01
CA ARG A 290 5.72 -18.12 3.79
C ARG A 290 6.75 -18.56 2.74
N THR A 291 6.50 -19.68 2.08
CA THR A 291 7.23 -20.10 0.85
C THR A 291 6.58 -19.56 -0.42
N ARG A 292 5.33 -19.08 -0.32
CA ARG A 292 4.57 -18.46 -1.42
C ARG A 292 3.84 -17.22 -0.93
N LEU A 293 3.98 -16.10 -1.65
CA LEU A 293 3.33 -14.82 -1.38
C LEU A 293 2.07 -14.63 -2.22
N LEU A 294 1.36 -13.51 -1.97
CA LEU A 294 -0.01 -13.20 -2.44
C LEU A 294 -1.09 -14.07 -1.78
N VAL A 295 -2.34 -13.62 -1.84
CA VAL A 295 -3.46 -14.29 -1.17
C VAL A 295 -3.82 -15.64 -1.80
N ASP A 296 -3.50 -15.81 -3.07
CA ASP A 296 -3.66 -17.03 -3.88
C ASP A 296 -2.37 -17.88 -3.92
N GLY A 297 -1.30 -17.42 -3.26
CA GLY A 297 0.00 -18.09 -3.30
C GLY A 297 0.64 -18.09 -4.69
N ALA A 298 0.29 -17.15 -5.58
CA ALA A 298 0.77 -17.17 -6.95
C ALA A 298 2.30 -17.01 -7.07
N TYR A 299 2.97 -16.35 -6.11
CA TYR A 299 4.41 -16.12 -6.17
C TYR A 299 5.18 -17.01 -5.20
N GLY A 300 5.75 -18.10 -5.69
CA GLY A 300 6.60 -18.98 -4.89
C GLY A 300 8.08 -18.62 -4.92
N VAL A 301 8.79 -18.99 -3.85
CA VAL A 301 10.25 -19.08 -3.86
C VAL A 301 10.69 -20.16 -4.87
N PRO A 302 11.56 -19.85 -5.85
CA PRO A 302 12.05 -20.84 -6.81
C PRO A 302 12.69 -22.05 -6.13
N GLY A 303 12.29 -23.26 -6.55
CA GLY A 303 12.80 -24.53 -6.00
C GLY A 303 12.28 -24.90 -4.61
N ALA A 304 11.50 -24.04 -3.93
CA ALA A 304 10.96 -24.35 -2.62
C ALA A 304 9.76 -25.32 -2.72
N ALA A 305 9.80 -26.40 -1.94
CA ALA A 305 8.67 -27.29 -1.77
C ALA A 305 7.54 -26.63 -0.97
N ARG A 306 6.29 -27.03 -1.23
CA ARG A 306 5.15 -26.72 -0.35
C ARG A 306 5.27 -27.60 0.91
N ARG A 307 5.91 -27.06 1.93
CA ARG A 307 6.06 -27.70 3.24
C ARG A 307 5.84 -26.69 4.36
N ALA A 308 5.67 -27.22 5.57
CA ALA A 308 5.67 -26.38 6.74
C ALA A 308 7.05 -25.75 6.99
N THR A 309 7.01 -24.56 7.55
CA THR A 309 8.17 -23.71 7.84
C THR A 309 8.13 -23.26 9.29
N THR A 310 9.29 -23.15 9.89
CA THR A 310 9.54 -22.65 11.24
C THR A 310 10.57 -21.52 11.18
N ARG A 311 10.93 -20.93 12.32
CA ARG A 311 12.00 -19.93 12.37
C ARG A 311 13.36 -20.45 11.90
N ALA A 312 13.61 -21.76 12.00
CA ALA A 312 14.84 -22.38 11.50
C ALA A 312 14.96 -22.31 9.97
N ASP A 313 13.84 -22.15 9.26
CA ASP A 313 13.79 -22.03 7.80
C ASP A 313 14.06 -20.60 7.29
N LEU A 314 14.19 -19.62 8.19
CA LEU A 314 14.49 -18.23 7.84
C LEU A 314 15.99 -18.05 7.55
N THR A 315 16.50 -18.80 6.56
CA THR A 315 17.89 -18.68 6.10
C THR A 315 18.10 -17.38 5.32
N PRO A 316 19.35 -16.91 5.15
CA PRO A 316 19.66 -15.77 4.28
C PRO A 316 19.10 -15.92 2.86
N GLU A 317 19.12 -17.13 2.29
CA GLU A 317 18.63 -17.44 0.95
C GLU A 317 17.11 -17.30 0.89
N HIS A 318 16.39 -17.85 1.86
CA HIS A 318 14.93 -17.71 1.96
C HIS A 318 14.52 -16.24 2.08
N ARG A 319 15.16 -15.49 2.98
CA ARG A 319 14.92 -14.05 3.13
C ARG A 319 15.18 -13.28 1.84
N ARG A 320 16.30 -13.56 1.17
CA ARG A 320 16.65 -12.91 -0.09
C ARG A 320 15.69 -13.26 -1.22
N ALA A 321 15.16 -14.48 -1.26
CA ALA A 321 14.15 -14.88 -2.22
C ALA A 321 12.82 -14.13 -1.98
N LEU A 322 12.37 -14.02 -0.73
CA LEU A 322 11.20 -13.21 -0.38
C LEU A 322 11.40 -11.73 -0.69
N ALA A 323 12.59 -11.18 -0.43
CA ALA A 323 12.94 -9.81 -0.80
C ALA A 323 12.89 -9.60 -2.32
N ALA A 324 13.42 -10.56 -3.10
CA ALA A 324 13.32 -10.52 -4.55
C ALA A 324 11.85 -10.51 -5.01
N ILE A 325 11.00 -11.41 -4.52
CA ILE A 325 9.56 -11.38 -4.86
C ILE A 325 8.93 -10.04 -4.45
N THR A 326 9.30 -9.50 -3.28
CA THR A 326 8.76 -8.22 -2.76
C THR A 326 9.05 -7.05 -3.69
N THR A 327 10.25 -7.00 -4.29
CA THR A 327 10.56 -5.94 -5.28
C THR A 327 9.58 -5.96 -6.47
N PHE A 328 9.04 -7.12 -6.85
CA PHE A 328 8.08 -7.20 -7.95
C PHE A 328 6.74 -6.53 -7.63
N PHE A 329 6.39 -6.36 -6.35
CA PHE A 329 5.16 -5.66 -5.97
C PHE A 329 5.16 -4.18 -6.37
N THR A 330 6.33 -3.57 -6.59
CA THR A 330 6.44 -2.17 -7.05
C THR A 330 5.97 -2.00 -8.50
N VAL A 331 5.93 -3.09 -9.29
CA VAL A 331 5.45 -3.06 -10.67
C VAL A 331 3.97 -2.65 -10.74
N PRO A 332 3.03 -3.38 -10.11
CA PRO A 332 1.62 -2.98 -10.12
C PRO A 332 1.33 -1.79 -9.19
N SER A 333 1.98 -1.70 -8.03
CA SER A 333 1.61 -0.71 -7.00
C SER A 333 2.24 0.67 -7.20
N MET A 334 3.46 0.72 -7.76
CA MET A 334 4.25 1.96 -7.90
C MET A 334 4.56 2.28 -9.37
N GLY A 335 4.14 1.44 -10.32
CA GLY A 335 4.37 1.66 -11.75
C GLY A 335 5.83 1.48 -12.17
N VAL A 336 6.63 0.75 -11.40
CA VAL A 336 8.04 0.48 -11.71
C VAL A 336 8.13 -0.53 -12.85
N HIS A 337 9.10 -0.37 -13.76
CA HIS A 337 9.33 -1.38 -14.79
C HIS A 337 9.92 -2.67 -14.17
N PRO A 338 9.52 -3.88 -14.57
CA PRO A 338 10.09 -5.11 -14.03
C PRO A 338 11.62 -5.16 -14.03
N ASP A 339 12.27 -4.64 -15.07
CA ASP A 339 13.73 -4.66 -15.16
C ASP A 339 14.42 -3.74 -14.14
N ALA A 340 13.75 -2.66 -13.72
CA ALA A 340 14.27 -1.71 -12.74
C ALA A 340 13.86 -2.04 -11.30
N ALA A 341 12.80 -2.83 -11.10
CA ALA A 341 12.29 -3.16 -9.78
C ALA A 341 13.34 -3.90 -8.92
N LEU A 342 14.19 -4.72 -9.54
CA LEU A 342 15.26 -5.47 -8.88
C LEU A 342 16.36 -4.57 -8.29
N ASP A 343 16.52 -3.33 -8.75
CA ASP A 343 17.50 -2.38 -8.21
C ASP A 343 17.23 -2.07 -6.74
N SER A 344 15.99 -2.26 -6.28
CA SER A 344 15.57 -2.08 -4.89
C SER A 344 15.75 -3.33 -4.02
N LEU A 345 16.44 -4.38 -4.49
CA LEU A 345 16.62 -5.62 -3.74
C LEU A 345 17.33 -5.42 -2.40
N GLY A 346 18.26 -4.45 -2.31
CA GLY A 346 18.94 -4.11 -1.07
C GLY A 346 17.96 -3.62 0.00
N ASP A 347 17.12 -2.64 -0.35
CA ASP A 347 16.08 -2.12 0.55
C ASP A 347 15.02 -3.18 0.86
N ALA A 348 14.59 -3.98 -0.13
CA ALA A 348 13.65 -5.09 0.10
C ALA A 348 14.23 -6.15 1.07
N THR A 349 15.53 -6.43 1.00
CA THR A 349 16.21 -7.34 1.92
C THR A 349 16.21 -6.79 3.34
N ALA A 350 16.48 -5.49 3.49
CA ALA A 350 16.39 -4.81 4.78
C ALA A 350 14.94 -4.81 5.32
N VAL A 351 13.93 -4.57 4.45
CA VAL A 351 12.51 -4.66 4.81
C VAL A 351 12.16 -6.06 5.33
N VAL A 352 12.63 -7.14 4.68
CA VAL A 352 12.40 -8.51 5.18
C VAL A 352 13.03 -8.71 6.56
N ALA A 353 14.22 -8.18 6.82
CA ALA A 353 14.83 -8.23 8.15
C ALA A 353 14.01 -7.45 9.20
N PHE A 354 13.43 -6.31 8.84
CA PHE A 354 12.47 -5.61 9.70
C PHE A 354 11.21 -6.45 9.97
N LEU A 355 10.61 -7.05 8.95
CA LEU A 355 9.39 -7.85 9.08
C LEU A 355 9.61 -9.15 9.88
N GLU A 356 10.83 -9.69 9.94
CA GLU A 356 11.18 -10.82 10.80
C GLU A 356 11.05 -10.46 12.31
N THR A 357 11.38 -9.21 12.66
CA THR A 357 11.29 -8.71 14.04
C THR A 357 9.94 -8.08 14.37
N TYR A 358 9.17 -7.67 13.35
CA TYR A 358 7.85 -7.07 13.49
C TYR A 358 6.90 -7.94 14.33
N ARG A 359 6.26 -7.31 15.32
CA ARG A 359 5.15 -7.87 16.09
C ARG A 359 3.98 -6.90 16.04
N PRO A 360 2.74 -7.39 15.85
CA PRO A 360 1.56 -6.55 15.98
C PRO A 360 1.45 -6.03 17.43
N PRO A 361 0.80 -4.90 17.66
CA PRO A 361 0.49 -4.44 19.00
C PRO A 361 -0.36 -5.49 19.72
N PRO A 362 -0.14 -5.70 21.03
CA PRO A 362 -1.02 -6.56 21.81
C PRO A 362 -2.44 -6.02 21.74
N PHE A 363 -3.42 -6.93 21.78
CA PHE A 363 -4.82 -6.53 21.87
C PHE A 363 -5.04 -5.62 23.09
N PRO A 364 -5.61 -4.42 22.91
CA PRO A 364 -5.66 -3.41 23.97
C PRO A 364 -6.82 -3.62 24.95
N GLY A 365 -7.75 -4.53 24.64
CA GLY A 365 -8.86 -4.91 25.51
C GLY A 365 -8.49 -5.99 26.53
N VAL A 366 -9.47 -6.38 27.35
CA VAL A 366 -9.32 -7.44 28.35
C VAL A 366 -9.54 -8.81 27.71
N VAL A 367 -8.71 -9.79 28.09
CA VAL A 367 -8.85 -11.19 27.69
C VAL A 367 -8.74 -12.05 28.94
N ASP A 368 -9.72 -12.92 29.18
CA ASP A 368 -9.66 -13.88 30.27
C ASP A 368 -8.62 -14.99 29.95
N PRO A 369 -7.61 -15.22 30.80
CA PRO A 369 -6.58 -16.23 30.53
C PRO A 369 -7.09 -17.68 30.56
N GLY A 370 -8.18 -17.95 31.27
CA GLY A 370 -8.84 -19.26 31.29
C GLY A 370 -9.52 -19.53 29.94
N GLU A 371 -10.34 -18.59 29.48
CA GLU A 371 -11.01 -18.66 28.17
C GLU A 371 -10.02 -18.74 27.02
N ALA A 372 -8.95 -17.94 27.05
CA ALA A 372 -7.93 -17.99 26.01
C ALA A 372 -7.18 -19.33 25.97
N ARG A 373 -6.96 -19.99 27.12
CA ARG A 373 -6.38 -21.35 27.16
C ARG A 373 -7.35 -22.39 26.60
N ALA A 374 -8.63 -22.30 26.94
CA ALA A 374 -9.65 -23.16 26.34
C ALA A 374 -9.75 -22.95 24.82
N GLY A 375 -9.71 -21.68 24.38
CA GLY A 375 -9.69 -21.28 22.98
C GLY A 375 -8.48 -21.80 22.20
N ALA A 376 -7.30 -21.80 22.83
CA ALA A 376 -6.09 -22.35 22.23
C ALA A 376 -6.25 -23.85 21.92
N ALA A 377 -6.93 -24.61 22.79
CA ALA A 377 -7.22 -26.02 22.55
C ALA A 377 -8.20 -26.21 21.38
N VAL A 378 -9.25 -25.39 21.30
CA VAL A 378 -10.19 -25.38 20.16
C VAL A 378 -9.46 -25.03 18.86
N TYR A 379 -8.62 -24.01 18.88
CA TYR A 379 -7.81 -23.57 17.74
C TYR A 379 -6.89 -24.68 17.23
N ALA A 380 -6.17 -25.35 18.14
CA ALA A 380 -5.26 -26.44 17.80
C ALA A 380 -5.97 -27.58 17.06
N GLN A 381 -7.22 -27.88 17.44
CA GLN A 381 -8.02 -28.95 16.83
C GLN A 381 -8.67 -28.53 15.50
N ALA A 382 -9.17 -27.28 15.42
CA ALA A 382 -10.05 -26.86 14.32
C ALA A 382 -9.38 -25.96 13.27
N CYS A 383 -8.23 -25.32 13.59
CA CYS A 383 -7.69 -24.22 12.78
C CYS A 383 -6.22 -24.41 12.38
N ALA A 384 -5.41 -25.00 13.29
CA ALA A 384 -3.95 -25.03 13.15
C ALA A 384 -3.44 -25.77 11.89
N ALA A 385 -4.19 -26.76 11.40
CA ALA A 385 -3.82 -27.51 10.19
C ALA A 385 -3.61 -26.61 8.94
N CYS A 386 -4.34 -25.49 8.85
CA CYS A 386 -4.21 -24.53 7.75
C CYS A 386 -3.44 -23.26 8.18
N HIS A 387 -3.78 -22.69 9.32
CA HIS A 387 -3.25 -21.39 9.76
C HIS A 387 -1.93 -21.47 10.54
N GLY A 388 -1.57 -22.66 10.99
CA GLY A 388 -0.34 -22.96 11.71
C GLY A 388 -0.47 -23.03 13.22
N ASP A 389 0.61 -23.52 13.81
CA ASP A 389 0.68 -23.91 15.21
C ASP A 389 1.09 -22.69 16.04
N TYR A 390 0.16 -22.18 16.85
CA TYR A 390 0.39 -21.06 17.74
C TYR A 390 0.57 -21.54 19.18
N ARG A 391 1.62 -21.07 19.84
CA ARG A 391 1.87 -21.31 21.27
C ARG A 391 1.62 -20.04 22.07
N LEU A 392 0.89 -20.18 23.18
CA LEU A 392 0.72 -19.12 24.17
C LEU A 392 2.07 -18.75 24.80
N SER A 393 2.34 -17.46 24.89
CA SER A 393 3.57 -16.88 25.45
C SER A 393 3.21 -15.61 26.24
N GLY A 394 3.09 -15.73 27.56
CA GLY A 394 2.67 -14.62 28.42
C GLY A 394 1.25 -14.15 28.08
N ARG A 395 1.11 -12.87 27.72
CA ARG A 395 -0.17 -12.23 27.31
C ARG A 395 -0.40 -12.23 25.79
N GLY A 396 0.33 -13.06 25.03
CA GLY A 396 0.15 -13.17 23.59
C GLY A 396 0.36 -14.61 23.12
N ALA A 397 0.31 -14.81 21.81
CA ALA A 397 0.69 -16.06 21.16
C ALA A 397 1.79 -15.83 20.12
N ARG A 398 2.45 -16.92 19.71
CA ARG A 398 3.50 -16.91 18.70
C ARG A 398 3.27 -18.05 17.73
N LEU A 399 3.37 -17.76 16.44
CA LEU A 399 3.41 -18.78 15.40
C LEU A 399 4.75 -19.52 15.48
N GLU A 400 4.69 -20.83 15.68
CA GLU A 400 5.87 -21.69 15.76
C GLU A 400 6.14 -22.41 14.46
N ARG A 401 5.07 -22.85 13.80
CA ARG A 401 5.11 -23.61 12.56
C ARG A 401 3.98 -23.18 11.65
N TYR A 402 4.33 -22.79 10.43
CA TYR A 402 3.39 -22.36 9.40
C TYR A 402 3.29 -23.40 8.28
N PRO A 403 2.11 -24.01 8.02
CA PRO A 403 1.96 -25.11 7.07
C PRO A 403 2.21 -24.78 5.60
N ASN A 404 2.13 -23.49 5.22
CA ASN A 404 2.04 -23.05 3.82
C ASN A 404 0.86 -23.69 3.06
N TRP A 405 -0.28 -23.86 3.75
CA TRP A 405 -1.49 -24.42 3.16
C TRP A 405 -2.11 -23.48 2.12
N ILE A 406 -2.50 -24.04 0.98
CA ILE A 406 -3.25 -23.38 -0.10
C ILE A 406 -4.32 -24.34 -0.59
N GLY A 407 -5.55 -23.87 -0.69
CA GLY A 407 -6.62 -24.67 -1.25
C GLY A 407 -7.94 -23.90 -1.35
N GLU A 408 -8.96 -24.62 -1.81
CA GLU A 408 -10.30 -24.09 -1.92
C GLU A 408 -11.03 -24.17 -0.57
N VAL A 409 -11.61 -23.05 -0.17
CA VAL A 409 -12.44 -22.94 1.04
C VAL A 409 -13.85 -22.40 0.73
N GLY A 410 -14.22 -22.36 -0.55
CA GLY A 410 -15.54 -21.88 -1.01
C GLY A 410 -15.76 -20.37 -0.87
N THR A 411 -14.71 -19.58 -0.64
CA THR A 411 -14.80 -18.11 -0.66
C THR A 411 -14.88 -17.61 -2.10
N ASP A 412 -15.13 -16.30 -2.31
CA ASP A 412 -15.27 -15.74 -3.67
C ASP A 412 -14.10 -16.17 -4.59
N PRO A 413 -14.37 -16.79 -5.75
CA PRO A 413 -13.32 -17.39 -6.57
C PRO A 413 -12.64 -16.37 -7.51
N LEU A 414 -13.17 -15.15 -7.68
CA LEU A 414 -12.78 -14.26 -8.76
C LEU A 414 -11.31 -13.87 -8.68
N ARG A 415 -10.80 -13.58 -7.47
CA ARG A 415 -9.39 -13.20 -7.30
C ARG A 415 -8.45 -14.31 -7.75
N ALA A 416 -8.67 -15.55 -7.33
CA ALA A 416 -7.86 -16.69 -7.73
C ALA A 416 -7.98 -16.96 -9.24
N ALA A 417 -9.19 -16.93 -9.79
CA ALA A 417 -9.46 -17.15 -11.21
C ALA A 417 -8.81 -16.07 -12.11
N THR A 418 -8.71 -14.83 -11.63
CA THR A 418 -8.11 -13.72 -12.39
C THR A 418 -6.59 -13.88 -12.54
N PHE A 419 -5.93 -14.56 -11.58
CA PHE A 419 -4.51 -14.92 -11.72
C PHE A 419 -4.36 -16.20 -12.56
N ALA A 420 -4.80 -16.12 -13.82
CA ALA A 420 -4.80 -17.24 -14.74
C ALA A 420 -3.43 -17.45 -15.43
N LYS A 421 -3.31 -18.55 -16.17
CA LYS A 421 -2.09 -18.92 -16.91
C LYS A 421 -1.51 -17.79 -17.77
N PRO A 422 -2.28 -16.99 -18.55
CA PRO A 422 -1.70 -15.91 -19.36
C PRO A 422 -0.95 -14.86 -18.55
N LEU A 423 -1.46 -14.53 -17.34
CA LEU A 423 -0.78 -13.62 -16.43
C LEU A 423 0.48 -14.26 -15.84
N ALA A 424 0.39 -15.54 -15.43
CA ALA A 424 1.54 -16.28 -14.94
C ALA A 424 2.68 -16.35 -15.99
N ASP A 425 2.34 -16.65 -17.24
CA ASP A 425 3.28 -16.69 -18.36
C ASP A 425 3.88 -15.30 -18.63
N ALA A 426 3.10 -14.23 -18.51
CA ALA A 426 3.60 -12.87 -18.70
C ALA A 426 4.63 -12.48 -17.62
N VAL A 427 4.38 -12.82 -16.36
CA VAL A 427 5.38 -12.64 -15.29
C VAL A 427 6.65 -13.46 -15.61
N GLY A 428 6.49 -14.69 -16.10
CA GLY A 428 7.58 -15.55 -16.55
C GLY A 428 8.40 -15.03 -17.74
N ARG A 429 7.92 -14.01 -18.46
CA ARG A 429 8.66 -13.33 -19.54
C ARG A 429 9.43 -12.09 -19.08
N THR A 430 9.31 -11.70 -17.83
CA THR A 430 10.04 -10.55 -17.27
C THR A 430 11.43 -10.96 -16.74
N ALA A 431 12.21 -10.00 -16.24
CA ALA A 431 13.43 -10.25 -15.48
C ALA A 431 13.24 -11.15 -14.24
N TYR A 432 11.99 -11.39 -13.81
CA TYR A 432 11.67 -12.20 -12.62
C TYR A 432 11.53 -13.71 -12.88
N ARG A 433 11.69 -14.18 -14.13
CA ARG A 433 11.53 -15.61 -14.50
C ARG A 433 12.31 -16.59 -13.62
N SER A 434 13.49 -16.19 -13.13
CA SER A 434 14.35 -17.01 -12.25
C SER A 434 14.25 -16.63 -10.77
N ARG A 435 13.41 -15.65 -10.45
CA ARG A 435 13.25 -15.08 -9.11
C ARG A 435 11.91 -15.42 -8.47
N ILE A 436 10.92 -15.80 -9.28
CA ILE A 436 9.57 -16.16 -8.83
C ILE A 436 9.13 -17.46 -9.50
N ALA A 437 8.76 -18.46 -8.70
CA ALA A 437 8.03 -19.63 -9.17
C ALA A 437 6.53 -19.29 -9.25
N VAL A 438 6.12 -18.75 -10.39
CA VAL A 438 4.75 -18.26 -10.62
C VAL A 438 3.80 -19.42 -10.89
N THR A 439 2.66 -19.47 -10.18
CA THR A 439 1.57 -20.42 -10.45
C THR A 439 0.27 -19.68 -10.70
N ALA A 440 -0.56 -20.19 -11.59
CA ALA A 440 -1.96 -19.76 -11.69
C ALA A 440 -2.71 -20.07 -10.38
N GLY A 441 -3.84 -19.38 -10.14
CA GLY A 441 -4.65 -19.54 -8.94
C GLY A 441 -5.10 -20.98 -8.71
N GLN A 442 -4.90 -21.47 -7.49
CA GLN A 442 -5.27 -22.83 -7.03
C GLN A 442 -6.06 -22.77 -5.70
N GLY A 443 -6.88 -21.73 -5.55
CA GLY A 443 -7.52 -21.35 -4.29
C GLY A 443 -6.74 -20.28 -3.53
N TYR A 444 -6.86 -20.30 -2.21
CA TYR A 444 -6.31 -19.27 -1.33
C TYR A 444 -5.37 -19.84 -0.29
N ALA A 445 -4.29 -19.10 -0.01
CA ALA A 445 -3.39 -19.37 1.09
C ALA A 445 -4.08 -19.02 2.40
N ALA A 446 -4.10 -19.94 3.36
CA ALA A 446 -4.53 -19.64 4.73
C ALA A 446 -3.48 -18.71 5.36
N PRO A 447 -3.79 -17.44 5.68
CA PRO A 447 -2.79 -16.51 6.17
C PRO A 447 -2.34 -16.90 7.59
N PRO A 448 -1.11 -16.56 8.00
CA PRO A 448 -0.80 -16.36 9.41
C PRO A 448 -1.86 -15.43 10.02
N LEU A 449 -2.32 -15.76 11.23
CA LEU A 449 -3.35 -15.00 11.95
C LEU A 449 -2.75 -14.00 12.95
N THR A 450 -1.44 -13.79 12.89
CA THR A 450 -0.73 -12.80 13.70
C THR A 450 -1.30 -11.40 13.40
N GLY A 451 -1.75 -10.67 14.43
CA GLY A 451 -2.35 -9.35 14.27
C GLY A 451 -3.80 -9.34 13.77
N LEU A 452 -4.47 -10.51 13.74
CA LEU A 452 -5.84 -10.67 13.21
C LEU A 452 -6.85 -9.73 13.87
N TRP A 453 -6.68 -9.41 15.16
CA TRP A 453 -7.63 -8.58 15.91
C TRP A 453 -7.85 -7.18 15.31
N ALA A 454 -6.82 -6.63 14.64
CA ALA A 454 -6.85 -5.29 14.04
C ALA A 454 -7.09 -5.31 12.51
N SER A 455 -7.29 -6.49 11.93
CA SER A 455 -7.26 -6.69 10.48
C SER A 455 -8.64 -6.76 9.81
N ALA A 456 -9.71 -6.48 10.54
CA ALA A 456 -11.06 -6.50 9.99
C ALA A 456 -11.23 -5.43 8.89
N PRO A 457 -12.03 -5.68 7.84
CA PRO A 457 -12.84 -6.89 7.61
C PRO A 457 -12.04 -8.12 7.15
N TYR A 458 -12.62 -9.31 7.37
CA TYR A 458 -12.03 -10.62 7.13
C TYR A 458 -12.33 -11.19 5.73
N LEU A 459 -11.70 -12.33 5.45
CA LEU A 459 -11.55 -12.97 4.13
C LEU A 459 -10.64 -12.18 3.18
N HIS A 460 -10.25 -12.84 2.08
CA HIS A 460 -9.31 -12.28 1.12
C HIS A 460 -9.80 -10.98 0.47
N ASN A 461 -11.11 -10.71 0.44
CA ASN A 461 -11.74 -9.56 -0.19
C ASN A 461 -12.36 -8.58 0.82
N GLY A 462 -12.19 -8.80 2.12
CA GLY A 462 -12.74 -7.91 3.16
C GLY A 462 -14.27 -7.91 3.24
N SER A 463 -14.91 -9.05 3.01
CA SER A 463 -16.38 -9.18 2.89
C SER A 463 -17.11 -9.61 4.17
N VAL A 464 -16.37 -9.87 5.26
CA VAL A 464 -16.95 -10.28 6.56
C VAL A 464 -16.50 -9.33 7.67
N PRO A 465 -17.40 -8.60 8.35
CA PRO A 465 -17.00 -7.48 9.21
C PRO A 465 -16.42 -7.86 10.57
N THR A 466 -16.74 -9.05 11.11
CA THR A 466 -16.34 -9.48 12.46
C THR A 466 -15.95 -10.95 12.49
N LEU A 467 -15.12 -11.37 13.46
CA LEU A 467 -14.84 -12.79 13.68
C LEU A 467 -16.08 -13.55 14.13
N ASP A 468 -16.98 -12.91 14.89
CA ASP A 468 -18.29 -13.49 15.23
C ASP A 468 -19.07 -13.90 13.97
N ALA A 469 -19.15 -13.02 12.96
CA ALA A 469 -19.80 -13.30 11.69
C ALA A 469 -19.00 -14.28 10.81
N LEU A 470 -17.67 -14.32 10.95
CA LEU A 470 -16.84 -15.31 10.26
C LEU A 470 -17.16 -16.73 10.76
N LEU A 471 -17.24 -16.89 12.08
CA LEU A 471 -17.55 -18.15 12.77
C LEU A 471 -19.05 -18.48 12.79
N SER A 472 -19.91 -17.58 12.33
CA SER A 472 -21.37 -17.77 12.28
C SER A 472 -21.88 -17.26 10.93
N PRO A 473 -21.70 -18.04 9.83
CA PRO A 473 -21.98 -17.59 8.47
C PRO A 473 -23.39 -17.04 8.26
N GLU A 474 -24.38 -17.55 8.98
CA GLU A 474 -25.76 -17.10 8.99
C GLU A 474 -25.95 -15.65 9.48
N ARG A 475 -24.95 -15.09 10.16
CA ARG A 475 -24.92 -13.71 10.66
C ARG A 475 -24.18 -12.74 9.75
N ARG A 476 -23.60 -13.21 8.63
CA ARG A 476 -22.83 -12.34 7.72
C ARG A 476 -23.76 -11.35 7.04
N PRO A 477 -23.57 -10.03 7.23
CA PRO A 477 -24.45 -9.06 6.60
C PRO A 477 -24.20 -9.03 5.09
N ALA A 478 -25.27 -8.83 4.32
CA ALA A 478 -25.19 -8.61 2.88
C ALA A 478 -24.60 -7.23 2.54
N ARG A 479 -24.68 -6.28 3.47
CA ARG A 479 -24.22 -4.90 3.29
C ARG A 479 -23.73 -4.29 4.59
N PHE A 480 -22.60 -3.57 4.55
CA PHE A 480 -22.04 -2.86 5.73
C PHE A 480 -21.09 -1.73 5.33
N GLN A 481 -20.80 -0.81 6.26
CA GLN A 481 -19.85 0.30 6.06
C GLN A 481 -18.41 -0.07 6.41
N VAL A 482 -17.46 0.35 5.58
CA VAL A 482 -16.00 0.25 5.80
C VAL A 482 -15.33 1.62 5.64
N GLY A 483 -14.11 1.78 6.16
CA GLY A 483 -13.38 3.04 6.12
C GLY A 483 -13.51 3.89 7.40
N GLY A 484 -12.37 4.12 8.07
CA GLY A 484 -12.28 5.05 9.19
C GLY A 484 -12.94 4.56 10.47
N HIS A 485 -13.19 3.25 10.57
CA HIS A 485 -14.07 2.61 11.55
C HIS A 485 -13.45 2.43 12.93
N ALA A 486 -14.32 2.28 13.93
CA ALA A 486 -13.96 1.77 15.26
C ALA A 486 -14.17 0.26 15.30
N LEU A 487 -13.51 -0.39 16.26
CA LEU A 487 -13.60 -1.82 16.47
C LEU A 487 -14.55 -2.17 17.61
N ASP A 488 -15.31 -3.23 17.40
CA ASP A 488 -16.01 -3.99 18.44
C ASP A 488 -15.05 -5.10 18.88
N PHE A 489 -14.59 -4.99 20.12
CA PHE A 489 -13.63 -5.91 20.71
C PHE A 489 -14.27 -7.20 21.24
N ASP A 490 -15.59 -7.25 21.43
CA ASP A 490 -16.27 -8.47 21.82
C ASP A 490 -16.46 -9.37 20.59
N ARG A 491 -16.90 -8.79 19.48
CA ARG A 491 -17.08 -9.50 18.21
C ARG A 491 -15.81 -9.61 17.37
N VAL A 492 -14.77 -8.86 17.76
CA VAL A 492 -13.48 -8.68 17.07
C VAL A 492 -13.70 -8.32 15.60
N GLY A 493 -13.91 -7.03 15.35
CA GLY A 493 -14.02 -6.48 14.00
C GLY A 493 -14.73 -5.13 14.00
N LEU A 494 -15.42 -4.79 12.92
CA LEU A 494 -16.03 -3.48 12.75
C LEU A 494 -17.18 -3.26 13.76
N ARG A 495 -17.15 -2.10 14.45
CA ARG A 495 -18.26 -1.67 15.30
C ARG A 495 -19.38 -1.08 14.45
N LEU A 496 -20.43 -1.86 14.24
CA LEU A 496 -21.56 -1.53 13.37
C LEU A 496 -22.90 -1.63 14.13
N SER A 497 -23.85 -0.83 13.70
CA SER A 497 -25.27 -0.97 14.02
C SER A 497 -25.86 -2.21 13.32
N ALA A 498 -27.07 -2.61 13.72
CA ALA A 498 -27.75 -3.78 13.17
C ALA A 498 -28.02 -3.68 11.65
N ASP A 499 -28.11 -2.47 11.09
CA ASP A 499 -28.27 -2.21 9.66
C ASP A 499 -26.94 -2.23 8.87
N GLY A 500 -25.82 -2.53 9.54
CA GLY A 500 -24.48 -2.53 8.96
C GLY A 500 -23.85 -1.14 8.83
N GLY A 501 -24.52 -0.08 9.29
CA GLY A 501 -23.98 1.28 9.33
C GLY A 501 -23.17 1.55 10.60
N TYR A 502 -22.53 2.72 10.69
CA TYR A 502 -21.88 3.14 11.92
C TYR A 502 -22.88 3.54 13.02
N PRO A 503 -22.55 3.34 14.31
CA PRO A 503 -23.38 3.77 15.42
C PRO A 503 -23.68 5.28 15.40
N ARG A 504 -24.87 5.67 15.87
CA ARG A 504 -25.25 7.08 15.99
C ARG A 504 -24.23 7.84 16.86
N GLY A 505 -23.79 8.99 16.37
CA GLY A 505 -22.79 9.84 17.05
C GLY A 505 -21.33 9.46 16.78
N TYR A 506 -21.07 8.32 16.14
CA TYR A 506 -19.74 7.99 15.68
C TYR A 506 -19.37 8.79 14.42
N ARG A 507 -18.15 9.33 14.40
CA ARG A 507 -17.57 10.00 13.22
C ARG A 507 -16.31 9.24 12.80
N PRO A 508 -16.29 8.59 11.62
CA PRO A 508 -15.10 7.93 11.13
C PRO A 508 -14.01 8.96 10.80
N PHE A 509 -12.74 8.59 10.94
CA PHE A 509 -11.62 9.50 10.63
C PHE A 509 -11.35 9.61 9.12
N SER A 510 -11.89 8.69 8.32
CA SER A 510 -11.89 8.72 6.87
C SER A 510 -13.32 8.53 6.33
N GLN A 511 -13.49 8.62 5.02
CA GLN A 511 -14.79 8.46 4.39
C GLN A 511 -15.28 7.00 4.49
N GLY A 512 -16.47 6.82 5.05
CA GLY A 512 -17.16 5.53 5.07
C GLY A 512 -17.75 5.17 3.71
N VAL A 513 -17.61 3.93 3.29
CA VAL A 513 -18.14 3.38 2.03
C VAL A 513 -18.99 2.14 2.34
N TRP A 514 -20.15 2.04 1.68
CA TRP A 514 -20.99 0.85 1.77
C TRP A 514 -20.46 -0.25 0.84
N ILE A 515 -20.25 -1.43 1.41
CA ILE A 515 -19.94 -2.67 0.70
C ILE A 515 -21.21 -3.49 0.56
N ASP A 516 -21.46 -4.04 -0.63
CA ASP A 516 -22.51 -5.02 -0.91
C ASP A 516 -21.85 -6.31 -1.36
N THR A 517 -22.04 -7.38 -0.59
CA THR A 517 -21.37 -8.67 -0.79
C THR A 517 -21.98 -9.51 -1.92
N ARG A 518 -23.09 -9.03 -2.51
CA ARG A 518 -23.71 -9.63 -3.69
C ARG A 518 -23.07 -9.16 -4.99
N GLN A 519 -22.21 -8.13 -4.94
CA GLN A 519 -21.48 -7.66 -6.11
C GLN A 519 -20.35 -8.63 -6.48
N PRO A 520 -20.00 -8.75 -7.77
CA PRO A 520 -18.91 -9.62 -8.22
C PRO A 520 -17.59 -9.33 -7.49
N GLY A 521 -16.86 -10.38 -7.10
CA GLY A 521 -15.59 -10.27 -6.36
C GLY A 521 -15.73 -9.97 -4.87
N ARG A 522 -16.96 -9.77 -4.37
CA ARG A 522 -17.25 -9.39 -2.98
C ARG A 522 -18.04 -10.44 -2.21
N GLY A 523 -18.15 -11.65 -2.75
CA GLY A 523 -18.84 -12.76 -2.08
C GLY A 523 -18.31 -12.98 -0.67
N ASN A 524 -19.21 -13.05 0.30
CA ASN A 524 -18.92 -13.31 1.71
C ASN A 524 -19.19 -14.76 2.12
N GLY A 525 -19.30 -15.68 1.15
CA GLY A 525 -19.48 -17.11 1.36
C GLY A 525 -18.18 -17.84 1.73
N GLY A 526 -18.28 -19.15 1.91
CA GLY A 526 -17.13 -20.01 2.19
C GLY A 526 -16.56 -19.87 3.60
N HIS A 527 -15.44 -20.56 3.83
CA HIS A 527 -14.79 -20.65 5.14
C HIS A 527 -15.81 -21.03 6.22
N GLY A 528 -16.50 -22.17 6.04
CA GLY A 528 -17.47 -22.70 6.99
C GLY A 528 -16.84 -23.30 8.25
N PHE A 529 -15.51 -23.30 8.36
CA PHE A 529 -14.80 -23.83 9.51
C PHE A 529 -15.16 -23.06 10.78
N GLY A 530 -15.47 -23.79 11.84
CA GLY A 530 -15.91 -23.22 13.12
C GLY A 530 -17.40 -22.90 13.20
N ALA A 531 -18.18 -23.04 12.12
CA ALA A 531 -19.62 -22.77 12.11
C ALA A 531 -20.39 -23.64 13.12
N ASP A 532 -20.03 -24.93 13.19
CA ASP A 532 -20.68 -25.93 14.05
C ASP A 532 -20.18 -25.92 15.50
N LEU A 533 -19.23 -25.04 15.85
CA LEU A 533 -18.77 -24.90 17.23
C LEU A 533 -19.92 -24.38 18.11
N ARG A 534 -20.01 -24.89 19.33
CA ARG A 534 -20.94 -24.34 20.32
C ARG A 534 -20.58 -22.89 20.63
N ALA A 535 -21.57 -22.10 21.04
CA ALA A 535 -21.37 -20.69 21.38
C ALA A 535 -20.22 -20.46 22.38
N ARG A 536 -20.11 -21.32 23.40
CA ARG A 536 -19.00 -21.27 24.38
C ARG A 536 -17.62 -21.51 23.75
N ASP A 537 -17.54 -22.43 22.79
CA ASP A 537 -16.28 -22.79 22.12
C ASP A 537 -15.89 -21.69 21.11
N LYS A 538 -16.87 -21.05 20.46
CA LYS A 538 -16.66 -19.84 19.64
C LYS A 538 -16.14 -18.67 20.48
N ALA A 539 -16.74 -18.41 21.64
CA ALA A 539 -16.29 -17.34 22.55
C ALA A 539 -14.86 -17.58 23.05
N ALA A 540 -14.56 -18.80 23.50
CA ALA A 540 -13.22 -19.18 23.90
C ALA A 540 -12.21 -19.04 22.74
N LEU A 541 -12.56 -19.51 21.53
CA LEU A 541 -11.74 -19.34 20.34
C LEU A 541 -11.46 -17.87 20.06
N ILE A 542 -12.47 -16.99 20.11
CA ILE A 542 -12.29 -15.54 19.94
C ILE A 542 -11.34 -14.98 21.02
N ALA A 543 -11.47 -15.41 22.28
CA ALA A 543 -10.56 -15.00 23.35
C ALA A 543 -9.10 -15.36 23.03
N PHE A 544 -8.85 -16.54 22.45
CA PHE A 544 -7.53 -16.92 21.97
C PHE A 544 -7.07 -16.09 20.75
N LEU A 545 -7.96 -15.87 19.76
CA LEU A 545 -7.65 -15.13 18.55
C LEU A 545 -7.27 -13.65 18.82
N LYS A 546 -7.76 -13.07 19.93
CA LYS A 546 -7.33 -11.75 20.43
C LYS A 546 -5.85 -11.71 20.81
N LEU A 547 -5.24 -12.84 21.14
CA LEU A 547 -3.85 -12.91 21.60
C LEU A 547 -2.82 -13.06 20.47
N LEU A 548 -3.26 -13.23 19.21
CA LEU A 548 -2.40 -13.53 18.06
C LEU A 548 -1.67 -12.32 17.48
#